data_AF-A0A8J7P8S0-F1
#
_entry.id   AF-A0A8J7P8S0-F1
#
_cell.length_a   1.000
_cell.length_b   1.000
_cell.length_c   1.000
_cell.angle_alpha   90.00
_cell.angle_beta   90.00
_cell.angle_gamma   90.00
#
_symmetry.space_group_name_H-M   'P 1'
#
loop_
_entity.id
_entity.type
_entity.pdbx_description
1 polymer ?
#
loop_
_entity_poly.entity_id
_entity_poly.type
_entity_poly.pdbx_seq_one_letter_code
_entity_poly.pdbx_strand_id
1 'polypeptide(L)'
;MLLNIALALLALVVLFALFARQRQSRAGENSGVSAGTVEAKKNTLRGEIHSLDLGIRQVQGYIDQLKGEEQEIKEARSAATAELLKASELKGSIEAAIETASTDAQVDGLALGLEQARSHVRKARSLSLHETQEEDEDN
;
A
#
# COMPACT_ATOMS: atom_id res chain seq x y z
N MET A 1 -17.38 2.43 16.01
CA MET A 1 -16.76 1.21 15.46
C MET A 1 -15.40 1.46 14.80
N LEU A 2 -15.17 2.58 14.12
CA LEU A 2 -13.87 2.91 13.49
C LEU A 2 -12.68 3.02 14.47
N LEU A 3 -12.92 3.52 15.69
CA LEU A 3 -11.87 3.64 16.72
C LEU A 3 -11.29 2.27 17.14
N ASN A 4 -12.12 1.22 17.13
CA ASN A 4 -11.70 -0.13 17.52
C ASN A 4 -10.84 -0.80 16.44
N ILE A 5 -11.03 -0.46 15.17
CA ILE A 5 -10.25 -1.02 14.05
C ILE A 5 -8.86 -0.38 14.02
N ALA A 6 -8.77 0.95 14.22
CA ALA A 6 -7.49 1.64 14.33
C ALA A 6 -6.67 1.13 15.52
N LEU A 7 -7.30 0.92 16.68
CA LEU A 7 -6.66 0.32 17.85
C LEU A 7 -6.21 -1.13 17.60
N ALA A 8 -6.99 -1.92 16.85
CA ALA A 8 -6.63 -3.31 16.53
C ALA A 8 -5.44 -3.40 15.57
N LEU A 9 -5.35 -2.52 14.57
CA LEU A 9 -4.21 -2.45 13.66
C LEU A 9 -2.94 -1.99 14.38
N LEU A 10 -3.07 -1.00 15.27
CA LEU A 10 -1.96 -0.50 16.08
C LEU A 10 -1.46 -1.57 17.06
N ALA A 11 -2.37 -2.36 17.65
CA ALA A 11 -2.03 -3.51 18.49
C ALA A 11 -1.31 -4.62 17.71
N LEU A 12 -1.71 -4.90 16.46
CA LEU A 12 -1.08 -5.90 15.60
C LEU A 12 0.37 -5.51 15.24
N VAL A 13 0.61 -4.22 14.97
CA VAL A 13 1.94 -3.67 14.71
C VAL A 13 2.83 -3.77 15.95
N VAL A 14 2.29 -3.48 17.13
CA VAL A 14 3.03 -3.60 18.40
C VAL A 14 3.37 -5.07 18.72
N LEU A 15 2.43 -6.00 18.53
CA LEU A 15 2.66 -7.42 18.77
C LEU A 15 3.70 -8.01 17.81
N PHE A 16 3.68 -7.59 16.54
CA PHE A 16 4.68 -7.99 15.55
C PHE A 16 6.06 -7.40 15.88
N ALA A 17 6.13 -6.14 16.33
CA ALA A 17 7.37 -5.51 16.76
C ALA A 17 7.99 -6.20 17.99
N LEU A 18 7.17 -6.65 18.94
CA LEU A 18 7.63 -7.42 20.11
C LEU A 18 8.18 -8.79 19.71
N PHE A 19 7.52 -9.48 18.78
CA PHE A 19 7.98 -10.78 18.26
C PHE A 19 9.30 -10.65 17.49
N ALA A 20 9.47 -9.60 16.69
CA ALA A 20 10.73 -9.30 16.00
C ALA A 20 11.88 -8.98 16.97
N ARG A 21 11.58 -8.26 18.06
CA ARG A 21 12.56 -7.88 19.09
C ARG A 21 13.16 -9.09 19.82
N GLN A 22 12.39 -10.17 20.00
CA GLN A 22 12.87 -11.40 20.65
C GLN A 22 13.97 -12.12 19.83
N ARG A 23 14.02 -11.88 18.51
CA ARG A 23 15.09 -12.38 17.62
C ARG A 23 16.36 -11.51 17.62
N GLN A 24 16.24 -10.23 17.99
CA GLN A 24 17.30 -9.23 17.80
C GLN A 24 18.20 -8.99 19.02
N SER A 25 17.93 -9.60 20.18
CA SER A 25 18.79 -9.47 21.39
C SER A 25 20.21 -10.07 21.25
N ARG A 26 20.66 -10.42 20.03
CA ARG A 26 22.01 -10.91 19.73
C ARG A 26 22.90 -9.95 18.95
N ALA A 27 22.41 -8.80 18.50
CA ALA A 27 23.21 -7.85 17.71
C ALA A 27 23.33 -6.50 18.44
N GLY A 28 24.22 -6.45 19.43
CA GLY A 28 24.77 -5.18 19.94
C GLY A 28 25.86 -4.65 19.01
N GLU A 29 26.08 -3.33 19.06
CA GLU A 29 27.13 -2.55 18.38
C GLU A 29 26.98 -2.30 16.86
N ASN A 30 26.08 -1.38 16.45
CA ASN A 30 26.33 -0.52 15.28
C ASN A 30 25.37 0.68 15.14
N SER A 31 25.17 1.46 16.20
CA SER A 31 24.14 2.51 16.23
C SER A 31 24.32 3.62 15.16
N GLY A 32 25.56 3.89 14.71
CA GLY A 32 25.84 4.89 13.66
C GLY A 32 25.64 4.38 12.22
N VAL A 33 25.97 3.11 11.95
CA VAL A 33 25.77 2.47 10.64
C VAL A 33 24.28 2.15 10.43
N SER A 34 23.57 1.77 11.49
CA SER A 34 22.13 1.54 11.46
C SER A 34 21.35 2.81 11.11
N ALA A 35 21.68 3.97 11.70
CA ALA A 35 20.98 5.22 11.40
C ALA A 35 21.12 5.66 9.92
N GLY A 36 22.32 5.54 9.33
CA GLY A 36 22.53 5.82 7.91
C GLY A 36 21.79 4.85 6.98
N THR A 37 21.68 3.57 7.38
CA THR A 37 20.96 2.53 6.63
C THR A 37 19.44 2.78 6.67
N VAL A 38 18.91 3.18 7.82
CA VAL A 38 17.48 3.51 8.00
C VAL A 38 17.08 4.68 7.11
N GLU A 39 17.85 5.77 7.08
CA GLU A 39 17.50 6.93 6.24
C GLU A 39 17.62 6.62 4.74
N ALA A 40 18.60 5.80 4.34
CA ALA A 40 18.71 5.31 2.97
C ALA A 40 17.47 4.50 2.56
N LYS A 41 17.02 3.56 3.40
CA LYS A 41 15.79 2.78 3.16
C LYS A 41 14.55 3.68 3.10
N LYS A 42 14.44 4.68 3.99
CA LYS A 42 13.35 5.67 3.94
C LYS A 42 13.33 6.41 2.61
N ASN A 43 14.48 6.84 2.11
CA ASN A 43 14.56 7.54 0.82
C ASN A 43 14.14 6.65 -0.35
N THR A 44 14.56 5.38 -0.36
CA THR A 44 14.04 4.39 -1.32
C THR A 44 12.52 4.28 -1.22
N LEU A 45 12.01 4.10 -0.01
CA LEU A 45 10.57 3.94 0.21
C LEU A 45 9.77 5.19 -0.21
N ARG A 46 10.29 6.41 -0.01
CA ARG A 46 9.69 7.65 -0.54
C ARG A 46 9.57 7.63 -2.07
N GLY A 47 10.60 7.20 -2.78
CA GLY A 47 10.55 7.05 -4.25
C GLY A 47 9.54 6.01 -4.70
N GLU A 48 9.43 4.91 -3.96
CA GLU A 48 8.46 3.85 -4.22
C GLU A 48 7.01 4.29 -3.93
N ILE A 49 6.79 5.08 -2.88
CA ILE A 49 5.50 5.72 -2.57
C ILE A 49 5.09 6.68 -3.70
N HIS A 50 6.04 7.47 -4.22
CA HIS A 50 5.76 8.34 -5.36
C HIS A 50 5.34 7.55 -6.60
N SER A 51 6.00 6.42 -6.86
CA SER A 51 5.63 5.51 -7.96
C SER A 51 4.23 4.90 -7.75
N LEU A 52 3.88 4.56 -6.51
CA LEU A 52 2.53 4.11 -6.15
C LEU A 52 1.49 5.22 -6.41
N ASP A 53 1.79 6.47 -6.06
CA ASP A 53 0.90 7.62 -6.31
C ASP A 53 0.55 7.75 -7.80
N LEU A 54 1.56 7.62 -8.68
CA LEU A 54 1.35 7.63 -10.12
C LEU A 54 0.47 6.47 -10.57
N GLY A 55 0.69 5.26 -10.03
CA GLY A 55 -0.15 4.10 -10.28
C GLY A 55 -1.60 4.29 -9.83
N ILE A 56 -1.83 4.90 -8.66
CA ILE A 56 -3.17 5.22 -8.16
C ILE A 56 -3.88 6.18 -9.12
N ARG A 57 -3.22 7.27 -9.52
CA ARG A 57 -3.80 8.25 -10.48
C ARG A 57 -4.13 7.62 -11.83
N GLN A 58 -3.25 6.75 -12.33
CA GLN A 58 -3.48 6.04 -13.59
C GLN A 58 -4.73 5.15 -13.49
N VAL A 59 -4.86 4.38 -12.41
CA VAL A 59 -6.03 3.51 -12.22
C VAL A 59 -7.31 4.30 -12.00
N GLN A 60 -7.26 5.45 -11.30
CA GLN A 60 -8.40 6.36 -11.23
C GLN A 60 -8.88 6.76 -12.63
N GLY A 61 -7.95 7.08 -13.54
CA GLY A 61 -8.28 7.37 -14.93
C GLY A 61 -8.99 6.23 -15.65
N TYR A 62 -8.60 4.97 -15.42
CA TYR A 62 -9.31 3.81 -15.96
C TYR A 62 -10.72 3.66 -15.38
N ILE A 63 -10.88 3.87 -14.07
CA ILE A 63 -12.20 3.83 -13.41
C ILE A 63 -13.11 4.92 -13.96
N ASP A 64 -12.59 6.12 -14.20
CA ASP A 64 -13.33 7.25 -14.77
C ASP A 64 -13.73 7.00 -16.24
N GLN A 65 -13.00 6.12 -16.93
CA GLN A 65 -13.27 5.70 -18.31
C GLN A 65 -14.32 4.60 -18.43
N LEU A 66 -14.57 3.82 -17.37
CA LEU A 66 -15.68 2.86 -17.33
C LEU A 66 -17.00 3.63 -17.50
N LYS A 67 -17.69 3.41 -18.62
CA LYS A 67 -18.92 4.12 -18.98
C LYS A 67 -19.99 3.11 -19.33
N GLY A 68 -21.20 3.35 -18.83
CA GLY A 68 -22.33 2.45 -19.04
C GLY A 68 -23.16 2.32 -17.78
N GLU A 69 -24.42 1.93 -17.97
CA GLU A 69 -25.43 1.85 -16.91
C GLU A 69 -25.78 0.41 -16.54
N GLU A 70 -25.15 -0.56 -17.19
CA GLU A 70 -25.27 -1.98 -16.92
C GLU A 70 -24.80 -2.29 -15.50
N GLN A 71 -25.46 -3.27 -14.89
CA GLN A 71 -25.18 -3.63 -13.50
C GLN A 71 -23.73 -4.08 -13.32
N GLU A 72 -23.18 -4.81 -14.29
CA GLU A 72 -21.80 -5.27 -14.30
C GLU A 72 -20.80 -4.11 -14.30
N ILE A 73 -21.01 -3.10 -15.14
CA ILE A 73 -20.16 -1.88 -15.21
C ILE A 73 -20.18 -1.12 -13.88
N LYS A 74 -21.37 -1.00 -13.28
CA LYS A 74 -21.54 -0.35 -11.97
C LYS A 74 -20.80 -1.12 -10.88
N GLU A 75 -20.90 -2.44 -10.88
CA GLU A 75 -20.22 -3.32 -9.93
C GLU A 75 -18.70 -3.28 -10.11
N ALA A 76 -18.20 -3.37 -11.34
CA ALA A 76 -16.78 -3.27 -11.67
C ALA A 76 -16.20 -1.93 -11.22
N ARG A 77 -16.88 -0.81 -11.52
CA ARG A 77 -16.48 0.53 -11.07
C ARG A 77 -16.47 0.66 -9.56
N SER A 78 -17.51 0.17 -8.88
CA SER A 78 -17.60 0.18 -7.42
C SER A 78 -16.46 -0.63 -6.78
N ALA A 79 -16.23 -1.85 -7.27
CA ALA A 79 -15.18 -2.73 -6.78
C ALA A 79 -13.78 -2.16 -7.02
N ALA A 80 -13.53 -1.62 -8.22
CA ALA A 80 -12.26 -0.96 -8.54
C ALA A 80 -12.01 0.26 -7.64
N THR A 81 -13.04 1.09 -7.43
CA THR A 81 -12.97 2.26 -6.54
C THR A 81 -12.67 1.85 -5.10
N ALA A 82 -13.32 0.80 -4.60
CA ALA A 82 -13.09 0.31 -3.25
C ALA A 82 -11.66 -0.21 -3.05
N GLU A 83 -11.08 -0.91 -4.03
CA GLU A 83 -9.69 -1.34 -3.97
C GLU A 83 -8.72 -0.15 -4.09
N LEU A 84 -9.01 0.84 -4.93
CA LEU A 84 -8.19 2.03 -5.06
C LEU A 84 -8.20 2.90 -3.79
N LEU A 85 -9.33 2.94 -3.08
CA LEU A 85 -9.44 3.60 -1.78
C LEU A 85 -8.54 2.92 -0.74
N LYS A 86 -8.55 1.58 -0.64
CA LYS A 86 -7.65 0.84 0.26
C LYS A 86 -6.17 1.15 -0.03
N ALA A 87 -5.79 1.20 -1.31
CA ALA A 87 -4.44 1.57 -1.71
C ALA A 87 -4.07 2.98 -1.26
N SER A 88 -4.98 3.94 -1.43
CA SER A 88 -4.80 5.34 -1.05
C SER A 88 -4.70 5.54 0.46
N GLU A 89 -5.53 4.84 1.23
CA GLU A 89 -5.50 4.85 2.71
C GLU A 89 -4.20 4.26 3.25
N LEU A 90 -3.76 3.12 2.70
CA LEU A 90 -2.48 2.51 3.07
C LEU A 90 -1.32 3.43 2.71
N LYS A 91 -1.33 4.02 1.50
CA LYS A 91 -0.33 5.01 1.09
C LYS A 91 -0.23 6.16 2.09
N GLY A 92 -1.35 6.79 2.43
CA GLY A 92 -1.37 7.91 3.39
C GLY A 92 -0.87 7.50 4.77
N SER A 93 -1.22 6.28 5.21
CA SER A 93 -0.73 5.72 6.48
C SER A 93 0.80 5.52 6.47
N ILE A 94 1.36 5.04 5.35
CA ILE A 94 2.80 4.86 5.18
C ILE A 94 3.51 6.22 5.13
N GLU A 95 2.97 7.20 4.40
CA GLU A 95 3.49 8.57 4.34
C GLU A 95 3.53 9.24 5.72
N ALA A 96 2.54 9.00 6.58
CA ALA A 96 2.57 9.50 7.95
C ALA A 96 3.59 8.76 8.82
N ALA A 97 3.68 7.43 8.68
CA ALA A 97 4.53 6.61 9.53
C ALA A 97 6.03 6.73 9.19
N ILE A 98 6.38 6.91 7.91
CA ILE A 98 7.77 6.97 7.45
C ILE A 98 8.55 8.12 8.10
N GLU A 99 7.88 9.25 8.38
CA GLU A 99 8.50 10.41 9.02
C GLU A 99 8.93 10.15 10.47
N THR A 100 8.29 9.18 11.14
CA THR A 100 8.58 8.82 12.53
C THR A 100 9.35 7.49 12.68
N ALA A 101 9.57 6.77 11.59
CA ALA A 101 10.33 5.53 11.59
C ALA A 101 11.81 5.80 11.92
N SER A 102 12.32 5.10 12.93
CA SER A 102 13.68 5.27 13.47
C SER A 102 14.50 3.98 13.50
N THR A 103 13.88 2.85 13.13
CA THR A 103 14.52 1.53 13.14
C THR A 103 14.33 0.82 11.80
N ASP A 104 15.28 -0.05 11.45
CA ASP A 104 15.21 -0.87 10.23
C ASP A 104 13.91 -1.68 10.17
N ALA A 105 13.52 -2.30 11.29
CA ALA A 105 12.31 -3.11 11.37
C ALA A 105 11.02 -2.30 11.09
N GLN A 106 10.97 -1.03 11.52
CA GLN A 106 9.84 -0.16 11.18
C GLN A 106 9.81 0.12 9.68
N VAL A 107 10.94 0.49 9.08
CA VAL A 107 10.99 0.80 7.64
C VAL A 107 10.68 -0.45 6.80
N ASP A 108 11.18 -1.63 7.19
CA ASP A 108 10.87 -2.89 6.53
C ASP A 108 9.37 -3.24 6.65
N GLY A 109 8.75 -2.96 7.81
CA GLY A 109 7.30 -3.09 7.99
C GLY A 109 6.48 -2.16 7.09
N LEU A 110 6.96 -0.92 6.89
CA LEU A 110 6.35 0.03 5.95
C LEU A 110 6.48 -0.44 4.50
N ALA A 111 7.60 -1.05 4.13
CA ALA A 111 7.78 -1.63 2.80
C ALA A 111 6.78 -2.77 2.51
N LEU A 112 6.48 -3.61 3.51
CA LEU A 112 5.43 -4.63 3.40
C LEU A 112 4.05 -4.00 3.20
N GLY A 113 3.73 -2.94 3.95
CA GLY A 113 2.51 -2.16 3.75
C GLY A 113 2.41 -1.57 2.35
N LEU A 114 3.54 -1.12 1.79
CA LEU A 114 3.59 -0.58 0.43
C LEU A 114 3.29 -1.66 -0.62
N GLU A 115 3.80 -2.87 -0.44
CA GLU A 115 3.50 -3.98 -1.34
C GLU A 115 2.02 -4.39 -1.27
N GLN A 116 1.39 -4.31 -0.08
CA GLN A 116 -0.05 -4.49 0.06
C GLN A 116 -0.82 -3.40 -0.70
N ALA A 117 -0.42 -2.13 -0.58
CA ALA A 117 -1.04 -1.04 -1.32
C ALA A 117 -0.90 -1.24 -2.85
N ARG A 118 0.25 -1.72 -3.33
CA ARG A 118 0.45 -2.10 -4.74
C ARG A 118 -0.44 -3.26 -5.18
N SER A 119 -0.67 -4.23 -4.30
CA SER A 119 -1.63 -5.31 -4.59
C SER A 119 -3.04 -4.77 -4.81
N HIS A 120 -3.48 -3.82 -3.98
CA HIS A 120 -4.77 -3.15 -4.15
C HIS A 120 -4.85 -2.35 -5.47
N VAL A 121 -3.78 -1.62 -5.85
CA VAL A 121 -3.72 -0.94 -7.16
C VAL A 121 -3.81 -1.92 -8.32
N ARG A 122 -3.08 -3.05 -8.26
CA ARG A 122 -3.15 -4.09 -9.31
C ARG A 122 -4.57 -4.67 -9.44
N LYS A 123 -5.23 -4.92 -8.32
CA LYS A 123 -6.61 -5.43 -8.31
C LYS A 123 -7.61 -4.41 -8.84
N ALA A 124 -7.51 -3.15 -8.40
CA ALA A 124 -8.32 -2.06 -8.93
C ALA A 124 -8.16 -1.91 -10.44
N ARG A 125 -6.92 -1.98 -10.95
CA ARG A 125 -6.61 -1.99 -12.38
C ARG A 125 -7.25 -3.15 -13.12
N SER A 126 -7.16 -4.38 -12.59
CA SER A 126 -7.76 -5.54 -13.26
C SER A 126 -9.28 -5.41 -13.36
N LEU A 127 -9.92 -4.85 -12.34
CA LEU A 127 -11.37 -4.61 -12.34
C LEU A 127 -11.76 -3.50 -13.32
N SER A 128 -10.91 -2.48 -13.49
CA SER A 128 -11.20 -1.35 -14.37
C SER A 128 -10.85 -1.57 -15.84
N LEU A 129 -10.23 -2.70 -16.18
CA LEU A 129 -9.87 -3.05 -17.57
C LEU A 129 -10.61 -4.29 -18.07
N HIS A 130 -11.53 -4.86 -17.28
CA HIS A 130 -12.18 -6.12 -17.62
C HIS A 130 -13.02 -6.04 -18.90
N GLU A 131 -13.57 -4.87 -19.25
CA GLU A 131 -14.33 -4.67 -20.50
C GLU A 131 -13.44 -4.46 -21.73
N THR A 132 -12.21 -3.96 -21.58
CA THR A 132 -11.33 -3.70 -22.74
C THR A 132 -10.82 -4.98 -23.43
N GLN A 133 -11.10 -6.18 -22.92
CA GLN A 133 -10.64 -7.44 -23.52
C GLN A 133 -11.72 -8.16 -24.33
N GLU A 134 -13.01 -7.88 -24.14
CA GLU A 134 -14.07 -8.59 -24.86
C GLU A 134 -14.42 -7.96 -26.22
N GLU A 135 -14.00 -6.72 -26.49
CA GLU A 135 -14.25 -6.03 -27.77
C GLU A 135 -13.18 -6.27 -28.86
N ASP A 136 -12.06 -6.91 -28.53
CA ASP A 136 -10.91 -7.10 -29.45
C ASP A 136 -10.85 -8.50 -30.12
N GLU A 137 -11.79 -9.41 -29.85
CA GLU A 137 -11.75 -10.79 -30.39
C GLU A 137 -12.59 -11.05 -31.65
N ASP A 138 -13.34 -10.08 -32.18
CA ASP A 138 -14.14 -10.25 -33.41
C ASP A 138 -13.75 -9.23 -34.51
N ASN A 139 -12.71 -9.56 -35.30
CA ASN A 139 -12.51 -8.98 -36.65
C ASN A 139 -11.83 -9.98 -37.60
#